data_AF-A0A2N7BPB3-F1
#
_entry.id   AF-A0A2N7BPB3-F1
#
_cell.length_a   1.000
_cell.length_b   1.000
_cell.length_c   1.000
_cell.angle_alpha   90.00
_cell.angle_beta   90.00
_cell.angle_gamma   90.00
#
_symmetry.space_group_name_H-M   'P 1'
#
loop_
_entity.id
_entity.type
_entity.pdbx_description
1 polymer ?
#
loop_
_entity_poly.entity_id
_entity_poly.type
_entity_poly.pdbx_seq_one_letter_code
_entity_poly.pdbx_strand_id
1 'polypeptide(L)'
;MAKRPVFSPYRDKVGVAEKLIDFKWHSGFAVSQKQKSIQSLHQEAKIFGYQDLLEISSKSEDDLGVSMSAFNLKITTKKYNRSFSVESAFQGSKVFDRGGPYTDLFMVDSLTAKRDIRIKESGNLTSFNFFNQTFPNEPRTFFYDWLYINALVQNVDICNSIRDYDGFTDIEFNPERSINCQAHAVALYRSFVHNNVLQQALSSPSEFLALTEEHYERQKRNITIQKHMF
;
A
#
# COMPACT_ATOMS: atom_id res chain seq x y z
N MET A 1 -21.34 -9.33 -8.19
CA MET A 1 -20.66 -8.02 -8.40
C MET A 1 -19.72 -7.79 -7.24
N ALA A 2 -18.67 -6.99 -7.41
CA ALA A 2 -17.75 -6.59 -6.35
C ALA A 2 -17.52 -5.08 -6.42
N LYS A 3 -17.06 -4.49 -5.32
CA LYS A 3 -16.67 -3.07 -5.23
C LYS A 3 -15.19 -2.95 -4.98
N ARG A 4 -14.49 -2.18 -5.79
CA ARG A 4 -13.07 -1.84 -5.59
C ARG A 4 -12.86 -0.35 -5.80
N PRO A 5 -11.98 0.28 -5.00
CA PRO A 5 -11.65 1.68 -5.18
C PRO A 5 -10.70 1.87 -6.37
N VAL A 6 -10.91 2.96 -7.09
CA VAL A 6 -9.90 3.65 -7.90
C VAL A 6 -9.34 4.78 -7.04
N PHE A 7 -8.01 4.89 -6.99
CA PHE A 7 -7.28 5.89 -6.23
C PHE A 7 -6.65 6.93 -7.16
N SER A 8 -7.05 8.19 -7.03
CA SER A 8 -6.52 9.28 -7.86
C SER A 8 -5.77 10.31 -7.01
N PRO A 9 -4.58 10.75 -7.43
CA PRO A 9 -3.82 11.76 -6.69
C PRO A 9 -4.52 13.12 -6.76
N TYR A 10 -4.61 13.84 -5.64
CA TYR A 10 -4.91 15.27 -5.69
C TYR A 10 -3.71 16.04 -6.25
N ARG A 11 -4.00 17.07 -7.06
CA ARG A 11 -3.01 17.92 -7.72
C ARG A 11 -2.85 19.31 -7.08
N ASP A 12 -3.85 19.72 -6.31
CA ASP A 12 -4.00 21.04 -5.68
C ASP A 12 -3.78 21.02 -4.16
N LYS A 13 -3.75 19.83 -3.57
CA LYS A 13 -3.43 19.56 -2.17
C LYS A 13 -2.87 18.17 -2.00
N VAL A 14 -2.28 17.89 -0.84
CA VAL A 14 -1.85 16.54 -0.46
C VAL A 14 -3.07 15.65 -0.20
N GLY A 15 -3.08 14.48 -0.82
CA GLY A 15 -4.03 13.40 -0.52
C GLY A 15 -4.49 12.63 -1.75
N VAL A 16 -5.43 11.71 -1.51
CA VAL A 16 -5.94 10.78 -2.52
C VAL A 16 -7.46 10.83 -2.56
N ALA A 17 -8.03 10.94 -3.76
CA ALA A 17 -9.44 10.71 -3.99
C ALA A 17 -9.71 9.21 -4.13
N GLU A 18 -10.77 8.71 -3.48
CA GLU A 18 -11.18 7.31 -3.57
C GLU A 18 -12.57 7.22 -4.21
N LYS A 19 -12.68 6.50 -5.34
CA LYS A 19 -13.97 6.22 -5.99
C LYS A 19 -14.23 4.72 -6.01
N LEU A 20 -15.25 4.26 -5.30
CA LEU A 20 -15.70 2.86 -5.37
C LEU A 20 -16.42 2.61 -6.70
N ILE A 21 -15.98 1.58 -7.41
CA ILE A 21 -16.52 1.13 -8.69
C ILE A 21 -17.14 -0.25 -8.49
N ASP A 22 -18.40 -0.40 -8.89
CA ASP A 22 -19.07 -1.69 -9.02
C ASP A 22 -18.66 -2.34 -10.33
N PHE A 23 -18.28 -3.62 -10.29
CA PHE A 23 -17.85 -4.35 -11.48
C PHE A 23 -18.13 -5.85 -11.36
N LYS A 24 -17.94 -6.55 -12.48
CA LYS A 24 -18.08 -8.00 -12.55
C LYS A 24 -16.82 -8.66 -12.03
N TRP A 25 -16.95 -9.36 -10.90
CA TRP A 25 -15.88 -10.19 -10.36
C TRP A 25 -15.83 -11.54 -11.09
N HIS A 26 -14.64 -11.92 -11.55
CA HIS A 26 -14.37 -13.24 -12.12
C HIS A 26 -13.70 -14.12 -11.08
N SER A 27 -14.45 -15.10 -10.55
CA SER A 27 -13.97 -16.00 -9.50
C SER A 27 -12.91 -16.97 -10.02
N GLY A 28 -11.88 -17.20 -9.21
CA GLY A 28 -10.85 -18.20 -9.47
C GLY A 28 -9.50 -17.76 -8.91
N PHE A 29 -8.62 -18.73 -8.68
CA PHE A 29 -7.26 -18.48 -8.17
C PHE A 29 -6.25 -18.18 -9.29
N ALA A 30 -6.58 -18.53 -10.54
CA ALA A 30 -5.69 -18.29 -11.67
C ALA A 30 -5.48 -16.79 -11.91
N VAL A 31 -4.26 -16.41 -12.27
CA VAL A 31 -3.90 -15.02 -12.59
C VAL A 31 -4.81 -14.46 -13.70
N SER A 32 -5.10 -15.26 -14.72
CA SER A 32 -6.00 -14.88 -15.82
C SER A 32 -7.43 -14.54 -15.36
N GLN A 33 -7.94 -15.13 -14.27
CA GLN A 33 -9.24 -14.75 -13.71
C GLN A 33 -9.18 -13.41 -12.98
N LYS A 34 -8.05 -13.13 -12.31
CA LYS A 34 -7.81 -11.83 -11.68
C LYS A 34 -7.62 -10.73 -12.73
N GLN A 35 -6.91 -11.00 -13.82
CA GLN A 35 -6.77 -10.09 -14.96
C GLN A 35 -8.12 -9.76 -15.60
N LYS A 36 -9.01 -10.74 -15.80
CA LYS A 36 -10.41 -10.45 -16.24
C LYS A 36 -11.16 -9.53 -15.27
N SER A 37 -10.93 -9.68 -13.98
CA SER A 37 -11.52 -8.81 -12.95
C SER A 37 -10.95 -7.39 -13.00
N ILE A 38 -9.64 -7.24 -13.25
CA ILE A 38 -8.95 -5.96 -13.47
C ILE A 38 -9.54 -5.25 -14.70
N GLN A 39 -9.62 -5.95 -15.83
CA GLN A 39 -10.20 -5.44 -17.07
C GLN A 39 -11.65 -4.98 -16.87
N SER A 40 -12.46 -5.78 -16.16
CA SER A 40 -13.82 -5.39 -15.82
C SER A 40 -13.86 -4.14 -14.94
N LEU A 41 -13.02 -4.06 -13.91
CA LEU A 41 -12.93 -2.88 -13.04
C LEU A 41 -12.56 -1.62 -13.83
N HIS A 42 -11.51 -1.69 -14.66
CA HIS A 42 -11.04 -0.57 -15.46
C HIS A 42 -12.08 -0.14 -16.50
N GLN A 43 -12.78 -1.09 -17.11
CA GLN A 43 -13.83 -0.79 -18.08
C GLN A 43 -15.02 -0.07 -17.43
N GLU A 44 -15.45 -0.48 -16.24
CA GLU A 44 -16.52 0.21 -15.50
C GLU A 44 -16.06 1.58 -14.99
N ALA A 45 -14.78 1.73 -14.65
CA ALA A 45 -14.21 3.01 -14.21
C ALA A 45 -14.25 4.10 -15.30
N LYS A 46 -14.23 3.74 -16.60
CA LYS A 46 -14.36 4.68 -17.72
C LYS A 46 -15.66 5.49 -17.69
N ILE A 47 -16.74 4.93 -17.14
CA ILE A 47 -18.03 5.63 -16.97
C ILE A 47 -17.87 6.85 -16.05
N PHE A 48 -16.90 6.80 -15.13
CA PHE A 48 -16.58 7.88 -14.21
C PHE A 48 -15.45 8.79 -14.70
N GLY A 49 -15.04 8.65 -15.97
CA GLY A 49 -14.03 9.50 -16.60
C GLY A 49 -12.59 8.98 -16.50
N TYR A 50 -12.35 7.83 -15.86
CA TYR A 50 -11.02 7.23 -15.79
C TYR A 50 -10.67 6.49 -17.08
N GLN A 51 -9.74 7.00 -17.88
CA GLN A 51 -9.35 6.41 -19.16
C GLN A 51 -8.03 5.64 -19.09
N ASP A 52 -7.05 6.16 -18.35
CA ASP A 52 -5.73 5.54 -18.16
C ASP A 52 -5.52 5.17 -16.69
N LEU A 53 -5.74 3.89 -16.35
CA LEU A 53 -5.57 3.34 -15.01
C LEU A 53 -4.44 2.33 -14.99
N LEU A 54 -3.61 2.38 -13.94
CA LEU A 54 -2.59 1.37 -13.71
C LEU A 54 -2.97 0.48 -12.53
N GLU A 55 -3.07 -0.83 -12.80
CA GLU A 55 -3.22 -1.83 -11.75
C GLU A 55 -1.89 -2.09 -11.06
N ILE A 56 -1.85 -1.84 -9.76
CA ILE A 56 -0.72 -2.12 -8.88
C ILE A 56 -1.05 -3.41 -8.16
N SER A 57 -0.58 -4.55 -8.69
CA SER A 57 -0.66 -5.87 -8.04
C SER A 57 0.22 -6.89 -8.75
N SER A 58 0.51 -8.01 -8.08
CA SER A 58 1.16 -9.18 -8.71
C SER A 58 0.29 -9.87 -9.77
N LYS A 59 -0.89 -9.30 -10.08
CA LYS A 59 -1.85 -9.77 -11.09
C LYS A 59 -2.04 -8.76 -12.22
N SER A 60 -1.33 -7.63 -12.19
CA SER A 60 -1.35 -6.65 -13.26
C SER A 60 -0.93 -7.28 -14.59
N GLU A 61 -1.44 -6.73 -15.69
CA GLU A 61 -1.00 -7.04 -17.06
C GLU A 61 0.19 -6.16 -17.47
N ASP A 62 0.48 -5.10 -16.70
CA ASP A 62 1.62 -4.20 -16.91
C ASP A 62 2.75 -4.55 -15.92
N ASP A 63 3.94 -4.82 -16.44
CA ASP A 63 5.13 -5.13 -15.66
C ASP A 63 5.49 -4.01 -14.67
N LEU A 64 5.20 -2.75 -15.02
CA LEU A 64 5.36 -1.61 -14.11
C LEU A 64 4.46 -1.79 -12.87
N GLY A 65 3.20 -2.16 -13.07
CA GLY A 65 2.25 -2.46 -12.01
C GLY A 65 2.65 -3.66 -11.14
N VAL A 66 3.20 -4.71 -11.78
CA VAL A 66 3.74 -5.89 -11.08
C VAL A 66 4.95 -5.52 -10.21
N SER A 67 5.88 -4.71 -10.75
CA SER A 67 7.12 -4.29 -10.06
C SER A 67 6.83 -3.47 -8.81
N MET A 68 5.77 -2.66 -8.83
CA MET A 68 5.32 -1.86 -7.69
C MET A 68 4.56 -2.66 -6.63
N SER A 69 4.10 -3.88 -6.91
CA SER A 69 3.38 -4.64 -5.89
C SER A 69 4.21 -4.82 -4.60
N ALA A 70 3.57 -4.79 -3.43
CA ALA A 70 4.28 -4.85 -2.14
C ALA A 70 5.15 -6.12 -1.99
N PHE A 71 4.85 -7.16 -2.76
CA PHE A 71 5.60 -8.41 -2.80
C PHE A 71 6.91 -8.28 -3.58
N ASN A 72 6.96 -7.39 -4.56
CA ASN A 72 8.08 -7.21 -5.49
C ASN A 72 8.88 -5.94 -5.18
N LEU A 73 8.22 -4.83 -4.85
CA LEU A 73 8.87 -3.56 -4.56
C LEU A 73 9.84 -3.71 -3.39
N LYS A 74 11.11 -3.40 -3.63
CA LYS A 74 12.19 -3.58 -2.66
C LYS A 74 12.56 -2.27 -1.97
N ILE A 75 12.91 -2.36 -0.70
CA ILE A 75 13.61 -1.33 0.06
C ILE A 75 15.00 -1.85 0.43
N THR A 76 16.01 -1.00 0.30
CA THR A 76 17.41 -1.34 0.57
C THR A 76 17.96 -0.49 1.71
N THR A 77 18.55 -1.16 2.70
CA THR A 77 19.12 -0.50 3.87
C THR A 77 20.47 0.15 3.54
N LYS A 78 20.65 1.42 3.93
CA LYS A 78 21.91 2.16 3.66
C LYS A 78 23.13 1.53 4.34
N LYS A 79 22.99 1.10 5.59
CA LYS A 79 24.13 0.63 6.42
C LYS A 79 24.67 -0.74 5.99
N TYR A 80 23.79 -1.67 5.62
CA TYR A 80 24.17 -3.07 5.36
C TYR A 80 23.88 -3.52 3.93
N ASN A 81 23.36 -2.64 3.07
CA ASN A 81 22.96 -2.93 1.69
C ASN A 81 22.06 -4.18 1.57
N ARG A 82 21.20 -4.41 2.56
CA ARG A 82 20.23 -5.50 2.55
C ARG A 82 18.93 -5.03 1.91
N SER A 83 18.43 -5.81 0.96
CA SER A 83 17.19 -5.54 0.24
C SER A 83 16.12 -6.57 0.58
N PHE A 84 14.91 -6.09 0.82
CA PHE A 84 13.75 -6.93 1.12
C PHE A 84 12.47 -6.27 0.61
N SER A 85 11.39 -7.04 0.46
CA SER A 85 10.13 -6.49 -0.06
C SER A 85 9.44 -5.60 0.95
N VAL A 86 8.59 -4.69 0.46
CA VAL A 86 7.70 -3.90 1.31
C VAL A 86 6.82 -4.80 2.18
N GLU A 87 6.32 -5.93 1.65
CA GLU A 87 5.56 -6.90 2.44
C GLU A 87 6.38 -7.46 3.61
N SER A 88 7.59 -7.96 3.37
CA SER A 88 8.43 -8.51 4.43
C SER A 88 8.81 -7.45 5.47
N ALA A 89 9.14 -6.23 5.02
CA ALA A 89 9.39 -5.09 5.90
C ALA A 89 8.16 -4.75 6.75
N PHE A 90 6.98 -4.70 6.14
CA PHE A 90 5.75 -4.35 6.82
C PHE A 90 5.39 -5.38 7.90
N GLN A 91 5.47 -6.68 7.58
CA GLN A 91 5.15 -7.75 8.53
C GLN A 91 6.17 -7.81 9.67
N GLY A 92 7.48 -7.77 9.36
CA GLY A 92 8.52 -7.84 10.38
C GLY A 92 8.57 -6.64 11.32
N SER A 93 7.99 -5.51 10.91
CA SER A 93 7.93 -4.29 11.73
C SER A 93 6.77 -4.26 12.71
N LYS A 94 5.81 -5.19 12.63
CA LYS A 94 4.63 -5.19 13.52
C LYS A 94 5.02 -5.50 14.96
N VAL A 95 4.50 -4.71 15.88
CA VAL A 95 4.61 -4.91 17.33
C VAL A 95 3.22 -5.17 17.89
N PHE A 96 3.07 -6.27 18.62
CA PHE A 96 1.81 -6.72 19.18
C PHE A 96 1.86 -6.75 20.72
N ASP A 97 0.70 -6.90 21.35
CA ASP A 97 0.58 -7.04 22.81
C ASP A 97 1.50 -8.12 23.40
N ARG A 98 1.73 -9.22 22.66
CA ARG A 98 2.48 -10.40 23.12
C ARG A 98 3.72 -10.71 22.29
N GLY A 99 4.26 -9.74 21.55
CA GLY A 99 5.54 -9.92 20.87
C GLY A 99 5.78 -9.01 19.67
N GLY A 100 6.89 -9.27 18.96
CA GLY A 100 7.37 -8.42 17.88
C GLY A 100 8.26 -7.27 18.40
N PRO A 101 8.93 -6.52 17.52
CA PRO A 101 8.97 -6.74 16.07
C PRO A 101 9.68 -8.05 15.71
N TYR A 102 9.20 -8.74 14.68
CA TYR A 102 9.77 -9.98 14.18
C TYR A 102 10.74 -9.68 13.03
N THR A 103 11.88 -9.05 13.35
CA THR A 103 12.82 -8.54 12.35
C THR A 103 13.48 -9.64 11.51
N ASP A 104 13.43 -10.90 11.97
CA ASP A 104 13.84 -12.05 11.16
C ASP A 104 12.99 -12.20 9.89
N LEU A 105 11.74 -11.72 9.89
CA LEU A 105 10.86 -11.71 8.72
C LEU A 105 11.33 -10.81 7.59
N PHE A 106 12.23 -9.85 7.84
CA PHE A 106 12.82 -9.05 6.77
C PHE A 106 13.60 -9.91 5.77
N MET A 107 14.09 -11.08 6.21
CA MET A 107 14.99 -11.92 5.41
C MET A 107 14.29 -13.08 4.71
N VAL A 108 12.97 -13.21 4.84
CA VAL A 108 12.18 -14.24 4.15
C VAL A 108 11.38 -13.65 2.99
N ASP A 109 10.90 -14.50 2.09
CA ASP A 109 10.06 -14.07 0.98
C ASP A 109 8.70 -13.53 1.48
N SER A 110 8.08 -12.70 0.65
CA SER A 110 6.83 -11.99 0.96
C SER A 110 5.69 -12.92 1.38
N LEU A 111 5.61 -14.11 0.78
CA LEU A 111 4.53 -15.07 1.09
C LEU A 111 4.76 -15.71 2.46
N THR A 112 6.00 -16.08 2.76
CA THR A 112 6.39 -16.59 4.08
C THR A 112 6.17 -15.55 5.17
N ALA A 113 6.61 -14.30 4.97
CA ALA A 113 6.41 -13.22 5.94
C ALA A 113 4.92 -12.94 6.21
N LYS A 114 4.09 -12.90 5.15
CA LYS A 114 2.63 -12.68 5.28
C LYS A 114 1.91 -13.81 5.99
N ARG A 115 2.40 -15.04 5.88
CA ARG A 115 1.78 -16.25 6.44
C ARG A 115 2.31 -16.62 7.82
N ASP A 116 3.34 -15.95 8.32
CA ASP A 116 3.94 -16.24 9.62
C ASP A 116 2.88 -16.27 10.73
N ILE A 117 2.91 -17.32 11.54
CA ILE A 117 1.90 -17.59 12.57
C ILE A 117 1.91 -16.53 13.68
N ARG A 118 3.08 -15.96 13.99
CA ARG A 118 3.24 -14.93 15.04
C ARG A 118 2.50 -13.65 14.69
N ILE A 119 2.36 -13.33 13.39
CA ILE A 119 1.58 -12.18 12.91
C ILE A 119 0.08 -12.32 13.22
N LYS A 120 -0.41 -13.55 13.45
CA LYS A 120 -1.82 -13.83 13.74
C LYS A 120 -2.08 -14.08 15.22
N GLU A 121 -1.13 -14.70 15.92
CA GLU A 121 -1.35 -15.21 17.28
C GLU A 121 -0.80 -14.30 18.38
N SER A 122 -0.04 -13.26 18.06
CA SER A 122 0.63 -12.41 19.06
C SER A 122 -0.23 -11.30 19.69
N GLY A 123 -1.56 -11.36 19.53
CA GLY A 123 -2.49 -10.38 20.12
C GLY A 123 -2.72 -9.17 19.21
N ASN A 124 -3.20 -8.06 19.77
CA ASN A 124 -3.53 -6.89 18.97
C ASN A 124 -2.27 -6.14 18.56
N LEU A 125 -2.31 -5.54 17.37
CA LEU A 125 -1.26 -4.66 16.87
C LEU A 125 -1.27 -3.35 17.66
N THR A 126 -0.14 -3.01 18.29
CA THR A 126 0.01 -1.82 19.14
C THR A 126 0.78 -0.70 18.45
N SER A 127 1.79 -1.06 17.64
CA SER A 127 2.66 -0.11 16.95
C SER A 127 3.46 -0.82 15.86
N PHE A 128 4.31 -0.07 15.17
CA PHE A 128 5.34 -0.64 14.30
C PHE A 128 6.72 -0.16 14.77
N ASN A 129 7.73 -1.01 14.65
CA ASN A 129 9.13 -0.65 14.85
C ASN A 129 9.96 -1.05 13.64
N PHE A 130 10.53 -0.05 12.97
CA PHE A 130 11.34 -0.25 11.78
C PHE A 130 12.70 0.43 11.99
N PHE A 131 13.76 -0.37 12.13
CA PHE A 131 15.12 0.10 12.41
C PHE A 131 15.22 1.08 13.59
N ASN A 132 14.65 0.69 14.74
CA ASN A 132 14.61 1.49 15.97
C ASN A 132 13.75 2.77 15.89
N GLN A 133 13.07 3.03 14.77
CA GLN A 133 12.04 4.05 14.68
C GLN A 133 10.69 3.43 14.99
N THR A 134 10.01 3.95 16.01
CA THR A 134 8.65 3.54 16.36
C THR A 134 7.64 4.40 15.61
N PHE A 135 6.58 3.76 15.10
CA PHE A 135 5.43 4.38 14.45
C PHE A 135 4.16 4.01 15.22
N PRO A 136 3.23 4.96 15.41
CA PRO A 136 1.95 4.66 16.03
C PRO A 136 1.10 3.76 15.11
N ASN A 137 0.15 3.04 15.70
CA ASN A 137 -0.85 2.26 14.95
C ASN A 137 -2.01 3.14 14.41
N GLU A 138 -2.06 4.41 14.79
CA GLU A 138 -2.99 5.40 14.24
C GLU A 138 -2.22 6.66 13.81
N PRO A 139 -2.47 7.21 12.59
CA PRO A 139 -3.37 6.72 11.56
C PRO A 139 -3.00 5.34 11.00
N ARG A 140 -4.02 4.50 10.69
CA ARG A 140 -3.84 3.05 10.46
C ARG A 140 -2.96 2.69 9.26
N THR A 141 -2.94 3.56 8.26
CA THR A 141 -2.18 3.40 7.01
C THR A 141 -0.82 4.09 7.06
N PHE A 142 -0.57 4.95 8.04
CA PHE A 142 0.60 5.85 8.08
C PHE A 142 1.92 5.12 7.90
N PHE A 143 2.20 4.11 8.72
CA PHE A 143 3.45 3.35 8.60
C PHE A 143 3.57 2.65 7.23
N TYR A 144 2.47 2.11 6.71
CA TYR A 144 2.48 1.42 5.43
C TYR A 144 2.76 2.39 4.26
N ASP A 145 2.05 3.52 4.22
CA ASP A 145 2.26 4.55 3.19
C ASP A 145 3.70 5.10 3.26
N TRP A 146 4.20 5.40 4.47
CA TRP A 146 5.58 5.83 4.69
C TRP A 146 6.59 4.82 4.15
N LEU A 147 6.47 3.56 4.56
CA LEU A 147 7.36 2.48 4.15
C LEU A 147 7.33 2.26 2.64
N TYR A 148 6.12 2.20 2.07
CA TYR A 148 5.92 1.94 0.66
C TYR A 148 6.51 3.06 -0.21
N ILE A 149 6.23 4.32 0.12
CA ILE A 149 6.74 5.45 -0.66
C ILE A 149 8.26 5.59 -0.52
N ASN A 150 8.82 5.34 0.68
CA ASN A 150 10.28 5.26 0.86
C ASN A 150 10.91 4.15 0.01
N ALA A 151 10.25 3.00 -0.13
CA ALA A 151 10.71 1.95 -1.02
C ALA A 151 10.61 2.40 -2.49
N LEU A 152 9.49 3.01 -2.88
CA LEU A 152 9.25 3.48 -4.24
C LEU A 152 10.34 4.44 -4.73
N VAL A 153 10.67 5.48 -3.94
CA VAL A 153 11.68 6.49 -4.33
C VAL A 153 13.10 5.95 -4.42
N GLN A 154 13.40 4.80 -3.81
CA GLN A 154 14.69 4.12 -4.00
C GLN A 154 14.79 3.41 -5.35
N ASN A 155 13.67 3.16 -6.01
CA ASN A 155 13.58 2.52 -7.32
C ASN A 155 13.34 3.59 -8.39
N VAL A 156 14.40 4.33 -8.73
CA VAL A 156 14.34 5.52 -9.60
C VAL A 156 13.74 5.20 -10.98
N ASP A 157 14.07 4.05 -11.58
CA ASP A 157 13.54 3.66 -12.89
C ASP A 157 12.02 3.43 -12.85
N ILE A 158 11.51 2.87 -11.76
CA ILE A 158 10.06 2.76 -11.52
C ILE A 158 9.47 4.16 -11.44
N CYS A 159 10.05 5.04 -10.61
CA CYS A 159 9.57 6.41 -10.44
C CYS A 159 9.50 7.19 -11.76
N ASN A 160 10.51 7.05 -12.61
CA ASN A 160 10.57 7.68 -13.94
C ASN A 160 9.54 7.09 -14.91
N SER A 161 9.14 5.84 -14.72
CA SER A 161 8.15 5.16 -15.55
C SER A 161 6.71 5.46 -15.13
N ILE A 162 6.48 5.94 -13.90
CA ILE A 162 5.14 6.34 -13.45
C ILE A 162 4.77 7.70 -14.08
N ARG A 163 3.93 7.61 -15.11
CA ARG A 163 3.32 8.74 -15.81
C ARG A 163 2.14 9.33 -15.02
N ASP A 164 1.52 10.36 -15.58
CA ASP A 164 0.29 10.97 -15.06
C ASP A 164 -0.94 10.13 -15.43
N TYR A 165 -1.07 8.94 -14.82
CA TYR A 165 -2.29 8.13 -14.89
C TYR A 165 -3.47 8.85 -14.22
N ASP A 166 -4.70 8.55 -14.65
CA ASP A 166 -5.92 9.09 -14.02
C ASP A 166 -6.13 8.53 -12.61
N GLY A 167 -5.57 7.36 -12.34
CA GLY A 167 -5.61 6.71 -11.05
C GLY A 167 -4.97 5.32 -11.05
N PHE A 168 -5.03 4.69 -9.89
CA PHE A 168 -4.42 3.40 -9.61
C PHE A 168 -5.44 2.45 -8.98
N THR A 169 -5.32 1.16 -9.28
CA THR A 169 -6.18 0.12 -8.69
C THR A 169 -5.35 -1.00 -8.08
N ASP A 170 -5.95 -1.73 -7.14
CA ASP A 170 -5.41 -2.97 -6.59
C ASP A 170 -6.56 -3.96 -6.46
N ILE A 171 -6.58 -4.97 -7.33
CA ILE A 171 -7.68 -5.94 -7.41
C ILE A 171 -7.78 -6.83 -6.16
N GLU A 172 -6.66 -7.06 -5.48
CA GLU A 172 -6.59 -7.88 -4.27
C GLU A 172 -7.01 -7.08 -3.02
N PHE A 173 -6.94 -5.75 -3.07
CA PHE A 173 -7.40 -4.90 -1.98
C PHE A 173 -8.92 -4.92 -1.83
N ASN A 174 -9.42 -5.49 -0.74
CA ASN A 174 -10.83 -5.36 -0.37
C ASN A 174 -10.97 -4.35 0.79
N PRO A 175 -11.59 -3.17 0.58
CA PRO A 175 -11.74 -2.15 1.62
C PRO A 175 -12.58 -2.61 2.82
N GLU A 176 -13.36 -3.70 2.70
CA GLU A 176 -14.11 -4.30 3.81
C GLU A 176 -13.26 -5.22 4.68
N ARG A 177 -12.09 -5.66 4.19
CA ARG A 177 -11.25 -6.69 4.85
C ARG A 177 -9.80 -6.25 5.07
N SER A 178 -9.39 -5.15 4.47
CA SER A 178 -8.00 -4.69 4.47
C SER A 178 -7.95 -3.17 4.52
N ILE A 179 -6.96 -2.65 5.24
CA ILE A 179 -6.78 -1.21 5.44
C ILE A 179 -5.67 -0.67 4.53
N ASN A 180 -4.55 -1.37 4.46
CA ASN A 180 -3.40 -0.96 3.66
C ASN A 180 -3.58 -1.32 2.19
N CYS A 181 -3.22 -0.39 1.30
CA CYS A 181 -3.36 -0.57 -0.13
C CYS A 181 -2.18 0.06 -0.87
N GLN A 182 -1.54 -0.72 -1.72
CA GLN A 182 -0.40 -0.30 -2.54
C GLN A 182 -0.80 0.73 -3.61
N ALA A 183 -1.97 0.58 -4.25
CA ALA A 183 -2.46 1.56 -5.21
C ALA A 183 -2.74 2.93 -4.56
N HIS A 184 -3.24 2.93 -3.32
CA HIS A 184 -3.38 4.15 -2.52
C HIS A 184 -2.02 4.81 -2.26
N ALA A 185 -1.00 4.04 -1.84
CA ALA A 185 0.32 4.58 -1.57
C ALA A 185 0.98 5.18 -2.83
N VAL A 186 0.79 4.56 -4.00
CA VAL A 186 1.25 5.12 -5.29
C VAL A 186 0.52 6.43 -5.63
N ALA A 187 -0.81 6.48 -5.43
CA ALA A 187 -1.57 7.71 -5.62
C ALA A 187 -1.10 8.82 -4.65
N LEU A 188 -0.82 8.50 -3.39
CA LEU A 188 -0.31 9.46 -2.41
C LEU A 188 1.08 9.98 -2.80
N TYR A 189 1.97 9.09 -3.27
CA TYR A 189 3.25 9.49 -3.86
C TYR A 189 3.08 10.48 -5.02
N ARG A 190 2.18 10.20 -5.97
CA ARG A 190 1.90 11.13 -7.08
C ARG A 190 1.34 12.46 -6.59
N SER A 191 0.50 12.46 -5.57
CA SER A 191 0.04 13.69 -4.93
C SER A 191 1.20 14.51 -4.36
N PHE A 192 2.16 13.90 -3.65
CA PHE A 192 3.35 14.62 -3.18
C PHE A 192 4.19 15.21 -4.33
N VAL A 193 4.32 14.48 -5.44
CA VAL A 193 5.02 14.97 -6.63
C VAL A 193 4.30 16.17 -7.25
N HIS A 194 2.98 16.09 -7.44
CA HIS A 194 2.18 17.18 -8.00
C HIS A 194 2.24 18.45 -7.16
N ASN A 195 2.27 18.29 -5.84
CA ASN A 195 2.32 19.41 -4.89
C ASN A 195 3.75 19.85 -4.53
N ASN A 196 4.79 19.25 -5.14
CA ASN A 196 6.19 19.58 -4.91
C ASN A 196 6.64 19.48 -3.42
N VAL A 197 6.07 18.53 -2.66
CA VAL A 197 6.37 18.32 -1.23
C VAL A 197 7.05 16.98 -0.95
N LEU A 198 7.36 16.18 -1.97
CA LEU A 198 7.92 14.82 -1.81
C LEU A 198 9.17 14.79 -0.92
N GLN A 199 10.13 15.70 -1.14
CA GLN A 199 11.37 15.73 -0.36
C GLN A 199 11.11 16.10 1.11
N GLN A 200 10.19 17.05 1.35
CA GLN A 200 9.79 17.42 2.71
C GLN A 200 9.10 16.24 3.39
N ALA A 201 8.11 15.63 2.73
CA ALA A 201 7.38 14.49 3.25
C ALA A 201 8.34 13.39 3.69
N LEU A 202 9.30 13.01 2.84
CA LEU A 202 10.24 11.91 3.12
C LEU A 202 11.45 12.29 4.00
N SER A 203 11.52 13.52 4.49
CA SER A 203 12.60 13.94 5.40
C SER A 203 12.51 13.29 6.77
N SER A 204 11.30 13.02 7.26
CA SER A 204 11.05 12.33 8.52
C SER A 204 9.62 11.79 8.61
N PRO A 205 9.36 10.76 9.43
CA PRO A 205 8.00 10.31 9.70
C PRO A 205 7.07 11.41 10.20
N SER A 206 7.57 12.34 11.03
CA SER A 206 6.78 13.46 11.55
C SER A 206 6.35 14.44 10.47
N GLU A 207 7.24 14.78 9.53
CA GLU A 207 6.90 15.67 8.41
C GLU A 207 5.90 15.02 7.47
N PHE A 208 6.05 13.72 7.20
CA PHE A 208 5.08 12.98 6.43
C PHE A 208 3.70 13.02 7.07
N LEU A 209 3.63 12.73 8.37
CA LEU A 209 2.37 12.72 9.11
C LEU A 209 1.72 14.10 9.13
N ALA A 210 2.51 15.16 9.34
CA ALA A 210 2.03 16.54 9.32
C ALA A 210 1.44 16.91 7.94
N LEU A 211 2.11 16.56 6.84
CA LEU A 211 1.62 16.83 5.49
C LEU A 211 0.38 15.99 5.12
N THR A 212 0.16 14.86 5.77
CA THR A 212 -0.93 13.92 5.47
C THR A 212 -2.05 13.92 6.51
N GLU A 213 -2.00 14.81 7.50
CA GLU A 213 -2.97 14.89 8.60
C GLU A 213 -4.41 15.00 8.08
N GLU A 214 -4.69 16.03 7.26
CA GLU A 214 -6.01 16.26 6.66
C GLU A 214 -6.46 15.08 5.77
N HIS A 215 -5.52 14.43 5.08
CA HIS A 215 -5.81 13.23 4.27
C HIS A 215 -6.26 12.07 5.15
N TYR A 216 -5.54 11.81 6.25
CA TYR A 216 -5.86 10.74 7.18
C TYR A 216 -7.13 10.97 7.99
N GLU A 217 -7.45 12.21 8.36
CA GLU A 217 -8.73 12.55 9.00
C GLU A 217 -9.93 12.25 8.10
N ARG A 218 -9.77 12.43 6.79
CA ARG A 218 -10.80 12.13 5.78
C ARG A 218 -10.87 10.66 5.44
N GLN A 219 -9.77 9.92 5.59
CA GLN A 219 -9.69 8.49 5.31
C GLN A 219 -10.35 7.67 6.43
N LYS A 220 -11.68 7.57 6.39
CA LYS A 220 -12.47 6.74 7.34
C LYS A 220 -12.47 5.27 6.95
N ARG A 221 -11.30 4.61 6.95
CA ARG A 221 -11.20 3.15 6.83
C ARG A 221 -11.35 2.51 8.22
N ASN A 222 -12.60 2.42 8.69
CA ASN A 222 -12.92 1.73 9.93
C ASN A 222 -12.96 0.22 9.70
N ILE A 223 -11.83 -0.45 9.91
CA ILE A 223 -11.82 -1.90 10.14
C ILE A 223 -11.33 -2.13 11.57
N THR A 224 -12.12 -2.87 12.35
CA THR A 224 -11.71 -3.40 13.64
C THR A 224 -10.50 -4.32 13.41
N ILE A 225 -9.28 -3.83 13.61
CA ILE A 225 -8.10 -4.70 13.68
C ILE A 225 -8.18 -5.41 15.03
N GLN A 226 -8.70 -6.64 15.00
CA GLN A 226 -8.75 -7.64 16.08
C GLN A 226 -9.36 -7.15 17.41
N LYS A 227 -10.59 -7.59 17.68
CA LYS A 227 -11.01 -8.01 19.03
C LYS A 227 -11.18 -9.52 18.98
N HIS A 228 -10.11 -10.28 19.20
CA HIS A 228 -10.27 -11.66 19.62
C HIS A 228 -9.91 -11.72 21.11
N MET A 229 -10.94 -11.54 21.93
CA MET A 229 -10.96 -12.11 23.28
C MET A 229 -11.60 -13.49 23.15
N PHE A 230 -10.91 -14.47 23.72
CA PHE A 230 -11.20 -15.90 23.84
C PHE A 230 -10.83 -16.75 22.62
#